data_AF-A0A8C5CAC0-F1
#
_entry.id   AF-A0A8C5CAC0-F1
#
_cell.length_a   1.000
_cell.length_b   1.000
_cell.length_c   1.000
_cell.angle_alpha   90.00
_cell.angle_beta   90.00
_cell.angle_gamma   90.00
#
_symmetry.space_group_name_H-M   'P 1'
#
loop_
_entity.id
_entity.type
_entity.pdbx_description
1 polymer ?
#
loop_
_entity_poly.entity_id
_entity_poly.type
_entity_poly.pdbx_seq_one_letter_code
_entity_poly.pdbx_strand_id
1 'polypeptide(L)'
;MERSKKKKKKDGNHQPSKKRRQKRSKVTSAQSVEHQTELEMNQEELADTLWGEELGTIRSKFVDRVSDPVIKGLLDDLWQQQVFNTEEKDSVMEGLKIRADRARCLIDMVIGKGERASQMMIDSMKKRDKHLCIKLGLISSLAGVGELLP
;
A
#
# COMPACT_ATOMS: atom_id res chain seq x y z
N MET A 1 -89.99 26.71 26.78
CA MET A 1 -89.61 27.21 28.12
C MET A 1 -88.50 26.31 28.64
N GLU A 2 -87.28 26.86 28.66
CA GLU A 2 -86.46 27.06 29.88
C GLU A 2 -85.66 25.80 30.28
N ARG A 3 -84.34 25.75 30.01
CA ARG A 3 -83.22 26.43 30.71
C ARG A 3 -83.05 25.99 32.17
N SER A 4 -82.01 25.19 32.43
CA SER A 4 -80.91 25.46 33.39
C SER A 4 -79.99 24.24 33.46
N LYS A 5 -78.76 24.30 32.95
CA LYS A 5 -77.48 24.61 33.67
C LYS A 5 -77.25 23.64 34.84
N LYS A 6 -76.11 22.93 34.96
CA LYS A 6 -74.79 23.51 35.26
C LYS A 6 -73.70 22.40 35.31
N LYS A 7 -72.56 22.67 34.62
CA LYS A 7 -71.10 22.47 34.95
C LYS A 7 -70.66 21.20 35.74
N LYS A 8 -69.44 20.65 35.63
CA LYS A 8 -68.12 21.00 35.03
C LYS A 8 -67.21 19.76 35.22
N LYS A 9 -66.27 19.55 34.26
CA LYS A 9 -64.86 19.07 34.34
C LYS A 9 -64.51 17.88 35.26
N LYS A 10 -63.71 16.90 34.84
CA LYS A 10 -62.32 16.97 34.34
C LYS A 10 -61.96 15.65 33.63
N ASP A 11 -61.37 15.74 32.45
CA ASP A 11 -59.96 15.44 32.14
C ASP A 11 -59.60 13.95 32.26
N GLY A 12 -59.38 13.30 31.13
CA GLY A 12 -59.03 11.89 31.09
C GLY A 12 -58.63 11.42 29.69
N ASN A 13 -57.63 12.10 29.14
CA ASN A 13 -56.69 11.68 28.10
C ASN A 13 -57.22 11.03 26.80
N HIS A 14 -56.94 11.75 25.73
CA HIS A 14 -57.23 11.49 24.34
C HIS A 14 -56.05 10.70 23.75
N GLN A 15 -56.26 9.48 23.27
CA GLN A 15 -55.46 8.95 22.16
C GLN A 15 -56.34 8.10 21.23
N PRO A 16 -56.84 8.66 20.12
CA PRO A 16 -57.39 7.85 19.04
C PRO A 16 -56.25 7.27 18.20
N SER A 17 -56.13 5.95 18.28
CA SER A 17 -55.23 5.09 17.52
C SER A 17 -55.44 5.29 16.02
N LYS A 18 -54.54 6.03 15.37
CA LYS A 18 -54.54 6.21 13.92
C LYS A 18 -54.08 4.93 13.23
N LYS A 19 -55.09 4.17 12.79
CA LYS A 19 -55.14 3.27 11.63
C LYS A 19 -54.07 3.63 10.57
N ARG A 20 -53.16 2.70 10.24
CA ARG A 20 -52.50 2.68 8.92
C ARG A 20 -52.45 1.27 8.34
N ARG A 21 -52.79 1.27 7.06
CA ARG A 21 -53.16 0.18 6.15
C ARG A 21 -52.08 -0.90 6.03
N GLN A 22 -52.56 -2.14 5.90
CA GLN A 22 -51.88 -3.30 5.33
C GLN A 22 -51.07 -2.95 4.07
N LYS A 23 -49.94 -3.65 3.89
CA LYS A 23 -49.54 -4.27 2.62
C LYS A 23 -48.50 -5.35 2.91
N ARG A 24 -48.83 -6.61 2.59
CA ARG A 24 -47.87 -7.71 2.41
C ARG A 24 -46.84 -7.33 1.33
N SER A 25 -45.77 -8.14 1.23
CA SER A 25 -44.72 -8.19 0.20
C SER A 25 -43.57 -7.19 0.42
N LYS A 26 -42.28 -7.53 0.40
CA LYS A 26 -41.52 -8.68 -0.14
C LYS A 26 -40.27 -8.88 0.75
N VAL A 27 -39.87 -10.12 1.02
CA VAL A 27 -38.54 -10.41 1.58
C VAL A 27 -37.58 -10.40 0.41
N THR A 28 -36.66 -9.42 0.34
CA THR A 28 -35.53 -9.46 -0.59
C THR A 28 -34.33 -8.76 0.04
N SER A 29 -33.43 -9.58 0.62
CA SER A 29 -31.95 -9.56 0.50
C SER A 29 -31.12 -8.27 0.58
N ALA A 30 -31.64 -7.12 1.04
CA ALA A 30 -30.89 -5.86 0.96
C ALA A 30 -30.70 -5.12 2.30
N GLN A 31 -30.79 -5.79 3.45
CA GLN A 31 -30.55 -5.16 4.77
C GLN A 31 -29.44 -5.81 5.61
N SER A 32 -28.62 -6.68 5.02
CA SER A 32 -27.51 -7.35 5.71
C SER A 32 -26.13 -6.96 5.17
N VAL A 33 -26.06 -6.01 4.24
CA VAL A 33 -24.85 -5.70 3.48
C VAL A 33 -24.16 -4.38 3.85
N GLU A 34 -24.68 -3.61 4.82
CA GLU A 34 -24.20 -2.24 5.06
C GLU A 34 -23.34 -2.07 6.33
N HIS A 35 -22.94 -3.14 7.03
CA HIS A 35 -22.07 -3.01 8.21
C HIS A 35 -20.92 -4.02 8.26
N GLN A 36 -20.55 -4.59 7.11
CA GLN A 36 -19.52 -5.64 7.09
C GLN A 36 -18.70 -5.65 5.80
N THR A 37 -18.32 -4.48 5.29
CA THR A 37 -17.32 -4.33 4.22
C THR A 37 -16.60 -2.99 4.34
N GLU A 38 -16.08 -2.64 5.52
CA GLU A 38 -15.30 -1.39 5.68
C GLU A 38 -13.96 -1.59 6.40
N LEU A 39 -13.59 -2.83 6.72
CA LEU A 39 -12.29 -3.17 7.31
C LEU A 39 -11.50 -4.24 6.54
N GLU A 40 -12.00 -4.74 5.42
CA GLU A 40 -11.27 -5.68 4.54
C GLU A 40 -10.48 -4.97 3.42
N MET A 41 -10.23 -3.66 3.53
CA MET A 41 -9.54 -2.89 2.49
C MET A 41 -8.18 -2.30 2.86
N ASN A 42 -7.61 -2.56 4.05
CA ASN A 42 -6.38 -1.88 4.47
C ASN A 42 -5.27 -2.80 4.99
N GLN A 43 -5.10 -4.00 4.41
CA GLN A 43 -3.99 -4.89 4.78
C GLN A 43 -2.98 -5.15 3.66
N GLU A 44 -3.21 -4.62 2.45
CA GLU A 44 -2.26 -4.67 1.33
C GLU A 44 -1.79 -3.27 0.86
N GLU A 45 -2.44 -2.18 1.32
CA GLU A 45 -2.18 -0.79 0.87
C GLU A 45 -1.02 -0.06 1.62
N LEU A 46 -0.23 -0.74 2.45
CA LEU A 46 0.93 -0.13 3.14
C LEU A 46 2.30 -0.69 2.72
N ALA A 47 2.34 -1.61 1.75
CA ALA A 47 3.60 -2.15 1.24
C ALA A 47 4.21 -1.30 0.11
N ASP A 48 3.39 -0.50 -0.59
CA ASP A 48 3.81 0.32 -1.73
C ASP A 48 4.45 1.67 -1.34
N THR A 49 4.78 1.89 -0.05
CA THR A 49 5.34 3.16 0.45
C THR A 49 6.62 3.04 1.30
N LEU A 50 7.22 1.84 1.40
CA LEU A 50 8.38 1.58 2.27
C LEU A 50 9.67 1.10 1.58
N TRP A 51 9.67 0.87 0.27
CA TRP A 51 10.86 0.50 -0.51
C TRP A 51 11.97 1.53 -0.39
N GLY A 52 11.66 2.83 -0.40
CA GLY A 52 12.66 3.89 -0.20
C GLY A 52 13.27 3.85 1.21
N GLU A 53 12.45 3.60 2.23
CA GLU A 53 12.91 3.44 3.61
C GLU A 53 13.78 2.19 3.76
N GLU A 54 13.35 1.06 3.20
CA GLU A 54 14.08 -0.20 3.18
C GLU A 54 15.46 -0.03 2.52
N LEU A 55 15.52 0.60 1.33
CA LEU A 55 16.78 0.95 0.67
C LEU A 55 17.66 1.85 1.56
N GLY A 56 17.06 2.80 2.27
CA GLY A 56 17.75 3.63 3.25
C GLY A 56 18.40 2.79 4.37
N THR A 57 17.69 1.80 4.90
CA THR A 57 18.21 0.93 5.97
C THR A 57 19.34 0.02 5.48
N ILE A 58 19.23 -0.52 4.26
CA ILE A 58 20.25 -1.41 3.70
C ILE A 58 21.38 -0.65 3.01
N ARG A 59 21.29 0.68 2.87
CA ARG A 59 22.21 1.51 2.11
C ARG A 59 23.68 1.24 2.39
N SER A 60 24.05 1.23 3.67
CA SER A 60 25.43 1.00 4.10
C SER A 60 25.91 -0.40 3.70
N LYS A 61 25.09 -1.43 3.97
CA LYS A 61 25.40 -2.82 3.63
C LYS A 61 25.49 -3.02 2.11
N PHE A 62 24.65 -2.34 1.34
CA PHE A 62 24.68 -2.37 -0.12
C PHE A 62 26.03 -1.86 -0.63
N VAL A 63 26.47 -0.69 -0.17
CA VAL A 63 27.75 -0.08 -0.53
C VAL A 63 28.94 -0.98 -0.18
N ASP A 64 28.88 -1.73 0.92
CA ASP A 64 29.97 -2.62 1.32
C ASP A 64 30.01 -3.94 0.53
N ARG A 65 28.84 -4.48 0.17
CA ARG A 65 28.72 -5.85 -0.37
C ARG A 65 28.55 -5.93 -1.88
N VAL A 66 28.06 -4.88 -2.53
CA VAL A 66 27.79 -4.89 -3.97
C VAL A 66 29.08 -4.89 -4.78
N SER A 67 29.14 -5.72 -5.81
CA SER A 67 30.27 -5.79 -6.74
C SER A 67 30.06 -4.87 -7.95
N ASP A 68 31.14 -4.38 -8.56
CA ASP A 68 31.07 -3.55 -9.77
C ASP A 68 30.17 -4.13 -10.89
N PRO A 69 30.22 -5.43 -11.26
CA PRO A 69 29.33 -5.94 -12.32
C PRO A 69 27.85 -5.85 -11.93
N VAL A 70 27.51 -6.01 -10.65
CA VAL A 70 26.13 -5.85 -10.16
C VAL A 70 25.72 -4.38 -10.23
N ILE A 71 26.58 -3.43 -9.84
CA ILE A 71 26.31 -1.99 -9.96
C ILE A 71 26.00 -1.61 -11.41
N LYS A 72 26.89 -1.99 -12.35
CA LYS A 72 26.71 -1.70 -13.78
C LYS A 72 25.39 -2.28 -14.29
N GLY A 73 25.12 -3.51 -13.89
CA GLY A 73 23.89 -4.19 -14.23
C GLY A 73 22.64 -3.49 -13.73
N LEU A 74 22.59 -3.15 -12.44
CA LEU A 74 21.45 -2.44 -11.87
C LEU A 74 21.21 -1.11 -12.56
N LEU A 75 22.28 -0.39 -12.90
CA LEU A 75 22.18 0.87 -13.63
C LEU A 75 21.60 0.67 -15.04
N ASP A 76 21.99 -0.39 -15.75
CA ASP A 76 21.41 -0.73 -17.06
C ASP A 76 19.92 -1.06 -16.98
N ASP A 77 19.51 -1.86 -15.98
CA ASP A 77 18.09 -2.19 -15.77
C ASP A 77 17.27 -0.93 -15.47
N LEU A 78 17.73 -0.12 -14.52
CA LEU A 78 17.03 1.08 -14.10
C LEU A 78 16.94 2.11 -15.22
N TRP A 79 17.97 2.20 -16.08
CA TRP A 79 17.92 3.02 -17.28
C TRP A 79 16.93 2.48 -18.33
N GLN A 80 16.93 1.17 -18.59
CA GLN A 80 15.94 0.55 -19.49
C GLN A 80 14.50 0.78 -19.03
N GLN A 81 14.30 0.78 -17.71
CA GLN A 81 13.00 1.05 -17.13
C GLN A 81 12.69 2.55 -16.94
N GLN A 82 13.51 3.45 -17.53
CA GLN A 82 13.32 4.91 -17.52
C GLN A 82 13.36 5.57 -16.14
N VAL A 83 14.07 4.96 -15.17
CA VAL A 83 14.35 5.57 -13.86
C VAL A 83 15.42 6.66 -13.97
N PHE A 84 16.41 6.42 -14.83
CA PHE A 84 17.49 7.34 -15.13
C PHE A 84 17.44 7.81 -16.58
N ASN A 85 17.87 9.05 -16.82
CA ASN A 85 18.21 9.51 -18.16
C ASN A 85 19.63 9.05 -18.55
N THR A 86 20.04 9.29 -19.79
CA THR A 86 21.38 8.92 -20.29
C THR A 86 22.50 9.66 -19.55
N GLU A 87 22.35 10.95 -19.27
CA GLU A 87 23.35 11.76 -18.56
C GLU A 87 23.56 11.32 -17.11
N GLU A 88 22.48 10.93 -16.43
CA GLU A 88 22.45 10.41 -15.07
C GLU A 88 23.19 9.06 -15.00
N LYS A 89 22.93 8.18 -15.97
CA LYS A 89 23.64 6.91 -16.12
C LYS A 89 25.14 7.13 -16.31
N ASP A 90 25.52 8.01 -17.23
CA ASP A 90 26.92 8.27 -17.53
C ASP A 90 27.64 8.95 -16.35
N SER A 91 26.95 9.84 -15.63
CA SER A 91 27.48 10.49 -14.42
C SER A 91 27.86 9.49 -13.33
N VAL A 92 27.03 8.46 -13.10
CA VAL A 92 27.33 7.39 -12.12
C VAL A 92 28.49 6.51 -12.58
N MET A 93 28.56 6.20 -13.89
CA MET A 93 29.57 5.29 -14.43
C MET A 93 30.95 5.92 -14.56
N GLU A 94 30.99 7.13 -15.10
CA GLU A 94 32.21 7.80 -15.54
C GLU A 94 32.72 8.81 -14.51
N GLY A 95 31.81 9.44 -13.76
CA GLY A 95 32.15 10.44 -12.74
C GLY A 95 32.84 9.85 -11.49
N LEU A 96 32.68 8.55 -11.22
CA LEU A 96 33.13 7.93 -9.97
C LEU A 96 34.10 6.78 -10.26
N LYS A 97 35.34 6.88 -9.77
CA LYS A 97 36.36 5.82 -9.94
C LYS A 97 36.25 4.70 -8.90
N ILE A 98 35.66 4.99 -7.75
CA ILE A 98 35.59 4.09 -6.61
C ILE A 98 34.24 3.36 -6.62
N ARG A 99 34.27 2.03 -6.56
CA ARG A 99 33.08 1.15 -6.48
C ARG A 99 32.09 1.59 -5.40
N ALA A 100 32.58 1.89 -4.20
CA ALA A 100 31.75 2.30 -3.07
C ALA A 100 31.01 3.62 -3.34
N ASP A 101 31.67 4.58 -3.99
CA ASP A 101 31.03 5.85 -4.34
C ASP A 101 29.98 5.65 -5.42
N ARG A 102 30.24 4.81 -6.43
CA ARG A 102 29.22 4.41 -7.42
C ARG A 102 28.00 3.78 -6.78
N ALA A 103 28.22 2.83 -5.86
CA ALA A 103 27.15 2.16 -5.14
C ALA A 103 26.32 3.15 -4.33
N ARG A 104 26.98 4.09 -3.63
CA ARG A 104 26.31 5.13 -2.84
C ARG A 104 25.50 6.07 -3.72
N CYS A 105 26.10 6.54 -4.82
CA CYS A 105 25.42 7.43 -5.76
C CYS A 105 24.20 6.76 -6.39
N LEU A 106 24.33 5.50 -6.83
CA LEU A 106 23.23 4.73 -7.40
C LEU A 106 22.03 4.64 -6.45
N ILE A 107 22.27 4.17 -5.22
CA ILE A 107 21.18 3.98 -4.25
C ILE A 107 20.56 5.30 -3.79
N ASP A 108 21.37 6.34 -3.58
CA ASP A 108 20.87 7.66 -3.18
C ASP A 108 20.02 8.28 -4.31
N MET A 109 20.42 8.12 -5.57
CA MET A 109 19.63 8.58 -6.70
C MET A 109 18.30 7.85 -6.82
N VAL A 110 18.29 6.51 -6.66
CA VAL A 110 17.05 5.74 -6.69
C VAL A 110 16.09 6.19 -5.58
N ILE A 111 16.58 6.33 -4.35
CA ILE A 111 15.77 6.82 -3.22
C ILE A 111 15.22 8.23 -3.53
N GLY A 112 16.05 9.12 -4.08
CA GLY A 112 15.64 10.48 -4.45
C GLY A 112 14.61 10.54 -5.59
N LYS A 113 14.58 9.55 -6.48
CA LYS A 113 13.56 9.42 -7.55
C LYS A 113 12.21 8.94 -7.00
N GLY A 114 12.20 8.38 -5.80
CA GLY A 114 11.02 7.99 -5.07
C GLY A 114 10.73 6.49 -5.13
N GLU A 115 9.51 6.18 -4.73
CA GLU A 115 9.16 4.84 -4.29
C GLU A 115 9.10 3.81 -5.41
N ARG A 116 8.53 4.21 -6.55
CA ARG A 116 8.49 3.37 -7.75
C ARG A 116 9.90 3.02 -8.24
N ALA A 117 10.83 3.97 -8.19
CA ALA A 117 12.23 3.71 -8.53
C ALA A 117 12.88 2.73 -7.53
N SER A 118 12.58 2.91 -6.24
CA SER A 118 13.08 2.06 -5.16
C SER A 118 12.61 0.61 -5.29
N GLN A 119 11.33 0.41 -5.59
CA GLN A 119 10.77 -0.91 -5.91
C GLN A 119 11.48 -1.55 -7.09
N MET A 120 11.68 -0.80 -8.17
CA MET A 120 12.35 -1.28 -9.39
C MET A 120 13.81 -1.67 -9.15
N MET A 121 14.51 -0.96 -8.28
CA MET A 121 15.87 -1.34 -7.87
C MET A 121 15.88 -2.67 -7.12
N ILE A 122 14.98 -2.86 -6.17
CA ILE A 122 14.87 -4.11 -5.40
C ILE A 122 14.53 -5.29 -6.31
N ASP A 123 13.60 -5.11 -7.24
CA ASP A 123 13.25 -6.14 -8.23
C ASP A 123 14.43 -6.48 -9.15
N SER A 124 15.18 -5.47 -9.58
CA SER A 124 16.39 -5.67 -10.41
C SER A 124 17.48 -6.39 -9.62
N MET A 125 17.65 -6.08 -8.33
CA MET A 125 18.57 -6.81 -7.44
C MET A 125 18.15 -8.26 -7.26
N LYS A 126 16.86 -8.54 -7.06
CA LYS A 126 16.32 -9.91 -6.95
C LYS A 126 16.56 -10.73 -8.21
N LYS A 127 16.45 -10.11 -9.40
CA LYS A 127 16.68 -10.76 -10.69
C LYS A 127 18.15 -11.04 -10.94
N ARG A 128 19.04 -10.09 -10.62
CA ARG A 128 20.49 -10.20 -10.90
C ARG A 128 21.26 -10.99 -9.86
N ASP A 129 20.98 -10.76 -8.58
CA ASP A 129 21.73 -11.36 -7.48
C ASP A 129 20.84 -11.59 -6.25
N LYS A 130 20.17 -12.74 -6.23
CA LYS A 130 19.40 -13.21 -5.07
C LYS A 130 20.25 -13.34 -3.81
N HIS A 131 21.52 -13.73 -3.95
CA HIS A 131 22.43 -13.89 -2.81
C HIS A 131 22.76 -12.55 -2.17
N LEU A 132 22.95 -11.50 -2.96
CA LEU A 132 23.08 -10.14 -2.46
C LEU A 132 21.84 -9.71 -1.71
N CYS A 133 20.64 -9.96 -2.24
CA CYS A 133 19.40 -9.61 -1.56
C CYS A 133 19.24 -10.28 -0.18
N ILE A 134 19.60 -11.57 -0.08
CA ILE A 134 19.63 -12.29 1.20
C ILE A 134 20.65 -11.67 2.16
N LYS A 135 21.87 -11.37 1.68
CA LYS A 135 22.92 -10.73 2.50
C LYS A 135 22.51 -9.34 3.02
N LEU A 136 21.67 -8.63 2.27
CA LEU A 136 21.19 -7.31 2.63
C LEU A 136 19.99 -7.36 3.58
N GLY A 137 19.30 -8.50 3.68
CA GLY A 137 18.09 -8.67 4.47
C GLY A 137 16.79 -8.39 3.70
N LEU A 138 16.88 -8.10 2.40
CA LEU A 138 15.72 -7.82 1.53
C LEU A 138 14.85 -9.06 1.26
N ILE A 139 15.45 -10.24 1.40
CA ILE A 139 14.75 -11.52 1.33
C ILE A 139 15.14 -12.28 2.59
N SER A 140 14.24 -12.32 3.56
CA SER A 140 14.27 -13.40 4.53
C SER A 140 13.91 -14.66 3.76
N SER A 141 14.79 -15.68 3.77
CA SER A 141 14.62 -16.96 3.07
C SER A 141 13.14 -17.29 2.87
N LEU A 142 12.70 -17.43 1.62
CA LEU A 142 11.33 -17.77 1.25
C LEU A 142 10.94 -19.13 1.84
N ALA A 143 10.59 -19.13 3.11
CA ALA A 143 9.98 -20.22 3.84
C ALA A 143 8.63 -19.69 4.31
N GLY A 144 7.70 -19.52 3.37
CA GLY A 144 6.35 -19.08 3.74
C GLY A 144 5.51 -18.36 2.68
N VAL A 145 5.59 -18.72 1.40
CA VAL A 145 4.45 -18.46 0.50
C VAL A 145 4.33 -19.58 -0.53
N GLY A 146 3.35 -20.44 -0.26
CA GLY A 146 2.42 -20.91 -1.27
C GLY A 146 2.99 -21.78 -2.38
N GLU A 147 3.34 -23.01 -2.02
CA GLU A 147 3.20 -24.16 -2.91
C GLU A 147 1.71 -24.29 -3.27
N LEU A 148 1.27 -23.62 -4.34
CA LEU A 148 0.00 -23.89 -5.00
C LEU A 148 0.30 -24.71 -6.24
N LEU A 149 0.18 -26.02 -6.02
CA LEU A 149 0.12 -27.09 -7.01
C LEU A 149 -1.03 -26.84 -8.01
N PRO A 150 -0.83 -27.18 -9.29
CA PRO A 150 -1.81 -27.99 -10.02
C PRO A 150 -1.33 -29.43 -10.19
#